data_AF-A0A6H1A3I4-F1
#
_entry.id   AF-A0A6H1A3I4-F1
#
_cell.length_a   1.000
_cell.length_b   1.000
_cell.length_c   1.000
_cell.angle_alpha   90.00
_cell.angle_beta   90.00
_cell.angle_gamma   90.00
#
_symmetry.space_group_name_H-M   'P 1'
#
loop_
_entity.id
_entity.type
_entity.pdbx_description
1 polymer ?
#
loop_
_entity_poly.entity_id
_entity_poly.type
_entity_poly.pdbx_seq_one_letter_code
_entity_poly.pdbx_strand_id
1 'polypeptide(L)'
;MSTDYTAYFEEELRNSPKRQTDDLYHYTSSDAAILGILATQTIRLSPFHSTNDLWESKPLYPNLQGSAEFSPEATMELWEEIDRYIRMHSKVACFTNDWDLPEAVLDRDALRGWSHLSLWAHYGQRHAGVCLRFDRQKLLSAFEAAKRSAVHQFSGDVRYRTVSLGAGPEGIDLLQVQEFGADAAAFRYSETHHHELFFSKHMDWSNESEFRLVRTDLSPSPFYLDIADALNGVFLGDEFPKERIPALQAVLGPVASVPIFQLRFHSRRLWCDPFELGSTSNADAVAEPVSSFGARREGTLAARLEELRAAEREADGALTVAREAAQPVAAVLAEGVDSAAAEVVEWPATLARVHSSITAIPEGQRRRAPGTGGETPAYETGLMIVAEHKPQYSFTFVAAVALQVFGKRVRMHATISVETWLATGNVREELWREVEEADVATAPALARLLLDRLREALGESPGVVGFEVHRRGCVT
;
A
#
# COMPACT_ATOMS: atom_id res chain seq x y z
N MET A 1 17.77 -13.20 14.63
CA MET A 1 17.83 -12.10 13.65
C MET A 1 16.42 -11.55 13.55
N SER A 2 16.21 -10.25 13.79
CA SER A 2 14.89 -9.64 13.59
C SER A 2 14.67 -9.54 12.09
N THR A 3 13.65 -10.20 11.56
CA THR A 3 13.21 -10.01 10.18
C THR A 3 12.77 -8.56 10.03
N ASP A 4 13.37 -7.82 9.10
CA ASP A 4 12.88 -6.49 8.75
C ASP A 4 11.62 -6.65 7.89
N TYR A 5 10.48 -6.71 8.56
CA TYR A 5 9.18 -6.83 7.91
C TYR A 5 8.91 -5.68 6.94
N THR A 6 9.48 -4.48 7.19
CA THR A 6 9.32 -3.34 6.29
C THR A 6 9.98 -3.63 4.95
N ALA A 7 11.22 -4.14 4.96
CA ALA A 7 11.93 -4.51 3.75
C ALA A 7 11.20 -5.63 2.97
N TYR A 8 10.59 -6.59 3.70
CA TYR A 8 9.76 -7.61 3.08
C TYR A 8 8.53 -7.03 2.37
N PHE A 9 7.79 -6.11 3.01
CA PHE A 9 6.61 -5.48 2.40
C PHE A 9 6.98 -4.56 1.22
N GLU A 10 8.10 -3.86 1.30
CA GLU A 10 8.62 -3.06 0.18
C GLU A 10 8.95 -3.94 -1.03
N GLU A 11 9.54 -5.11 -0.81
CA GLU A 11 9.87 -6.05 -1.88
C GLU A 11 8.61 -6.73 -2.44
N GLU A 12 7.62 -7.05 -1.59
CA GLU A 12 6.29 -7.50 -2.00
C GLU A 12 5.63 -6.48 -2.93
N LEU A 13 5.58 -5.20 -2.52
CA LEU A 13 5.00 -4.12 -3.30
C LEU A 13 5.73 -3.92 -4.64
N ARG A 14 7.08 -3.94 -4.61
CA ARG A 14 7.93 -3.75 -5.79
C ARG A 14 7.69 -4.83 -6.84
N ASN A 15 7.56 -6.09 -6.41
CA ASN A 15 7.45 -7.25 -7.29
C ASN A 15 6.00 -7.63 -7.63
N SER A 16 5.02 -7.03 -6.96
CA SER A 16 3.62 -7.31 -7.21
C SER A 16 3.20 -6.86 -8.62
N PRO A 17 2.40 -7.67 -9.34
CA PRO A 17 1.87 -7.27 -10.63
C PRO A 17 0.93 -6.08 -10.45
N LYS A 18 1.17 -5.02 -11.22
CA LYS A 18 0.39 -3.77 -11.19
C LYS A 18 -0.57 -3.75 -12.35
N ARG A 19 -1.83 -3.41 -12.10
CA ARG A 19 -2.84 -3.24 -13.16
C ARG A 19 -3.22 -1.77 -13.25
N GLN A 20 -2.92 -1.13 -14.38
CA GLN A 20 -3.40 0.23 -14.64
C GLN A 20 -4.93 0.21 -14.69
N THR A 21 -5.57 1.15 -14.02
CA THR A 21 -7.04 1.30 -14.04
C THR A 21 -7.45 2.28 -15.15
N ASP A 22 -8.77 2.43 -15.35
CA ASP A 22 -9.34 3.40 -16.28
C ASP A 22 -9.57 4.79 -15.64
N ASP A 23 -8.96 5.05 -14.48
CA ASP A 23 -9.06 6.33 -13.77
C ASP A 23 -7.77 7.17 -13.90
N LEU A 24 -7.94 8.48 -14.02
CA LEU A 24 -6.88 9.48 -14.00
C LEU A 24 -7.11 10.49 -12.88
N TYR A 25 -6.04 10.96 -12.25
CA TYR A 25 -6.11 11.82 -11.06
C TYR A 25 -5.47 13.18 -11.30
N HIS A 26 -6.09 14.26 -10.83
CA HIS A 26 -5.55 15.62 -10.94
C HIS A 26 -5.51 16.29 -9.57
N TYR A 27 -4.31 16.70 -9.15
CA TYR A 27 -4.08 17.37 -7.88
C TYR A 27 -4.10 18.88 -8.06
N THR A 28 -4.80 19.58 -7.16
CA THR A 28 -4.86 21.05 -7.20
C THR A 28 -5.18 21.65 -5.85
N SER A 29 -5.11 22.98 -5.76
CA SER A 29 -5.51 23.71 -4.56
C SER A 29 -7.02 23.68 -4.37
N SER A 30 -7.46 23.85 -3.13
CA SER A 30 -8.90 23.90 -2.81
C SER A 30 -9.62 25.05 -3.52
N ASP A 31 -8.96 26.20 -3.69
CA ASP A 31 -9.47 27.33 -4.48
C ASP A 31 -9.65 26.98 -5.95
N ALA A 32 -8.61 26.41 -6.58
CA ALA A 32 -8.65 26.08 -8.00
C ALA A 32 -9.67 24.98 -8.30
N ALA A 33 -9.81 24.00 -7.40
CA ALA A 33 -10.84 22.98 -7.51
C ALA A 33 -12.25 23.60 -7.40
N ILE A 34 -12.55 24.33 -6.33
CA ILE A 34 -13.91 24.80 -6.05
C ILE A 34 -14.32 25.92 -7.01
N LEU A 35 -13.51 26.98 -7.14
CA LEU A 35 -13.87 28.18 -7.90
C LEU A 35 -13.60 28.04 -9.39
N GLY A 36 -12.68 27.16 -9.77
CA GLY A 36 -12.31 26.90 -11.16
C GLY A 36 -12.99 25.64 -11.68
N ILE A 37 -12.42 24.48 -11.35
CA ILE A 37 -12.72 23.22 -12.05
C ILE A 37 -14.16 22.76 -11.81
N LEU A 38 -14.58 22.69 -10.55
CA LEU A 38 -15.90 22.18 -10.16
C LEU A 38 -17.01 23.17 -10.51
N ALA A 39 -16.81 24.47 -10.25
CA ALA A 39 -17.81 25.50 -10.57
C ALA A 39 -18.06 25.65 -12.08
N THR A 40 -17.03 25.47 -12.92
CA THR A 40 -17.16 25.61 -14.37
C THR A 40 -17.34 24.29 -15.11
N GLN A 41 -17.11 23.15 -14.43
CA GLN A 41 -17.01 21.83 -15.04
C GLN A 41 -16.01 21.79 -16.20
N THR A 42 -14.92 22.55 -16.08
CA THR A 42 -13.83 22.54 -17.06
C THR A 42 -12.48 22.34 -16.42
N ILE A 43 -11.58 21.64 -17.11
CA ILE A 43 -10.16 21.61 -16.74
C ILE A 43 -9.36 22.52 -17.66
N ARG A 44 -8.49 23.33 -17.06
CA ARG A 44 -7.64 24.27 -17.77
C ARG A 44 -6.37 23.56 -18.25
N LEU A 45 -6.17 23.53 -19.56
CA LEU A 45 -4.88 23.25 -20.17
C LEU A 45 -4.08 24.55 -20.20
N SER A 46 -2.94 24.58 -19.50
CA SER A 46 -2.09 25.78 -19.39
C SER A 46 -0.92 25.73 -20.37
N PRO A 47 -0.38 26.88 -20.81
CA PRO A 47 0.78 26.92 -21.69
C PRO A 47 1.95 26.05 -21.19
N PHE A 48 2.56 25.28 -22.08
CA PHE A 48 3.56 24.26 -21.71
C PHE A 48 4.77 24.85 -20.99
N HIS A 49 5.18 26.07 -21.34
CA HIS A 49 6.30 26.76 -20.66
C HIS A 49 6.05 27.04 -19.16
N SER A 50 4.84 26.81 -18.64
CA SER A 50 4.48 27.02 -17.23
C SER A 50 4.64 25.78 -16.34
N THR A 51 5.12 24.66 -16.87
CA THR A 51 5.40 23.47 -16.06
C THR A 51 6.60 23.67 -15.12
N ASN A 52 6.74 22.79 -14.12
CA ASN A 52 7.80 22.92 -13.12
C ASN A 52 9.12 22.23 -13.51
N ASP A 53 9.10 21.26 -14.44
CA ASP A 53 10.31 20.57 -14.87
C ASP A 53 11.19 21.52 -15.70
N LEU A 54 12.48 21.58 -15.40
CA LEU A 54 13.45 22.40 -16.13
C LEU A 54 13.66 21.90 -17.56
N TRP A 55 13.43 20.61 -17.84
CA TRP A 55 13.48 20.08 -19.20
C TRP A 55 12.36 20.63 -20.10
N GLU A 56 11.29 21.15 -19.50
CA GLU A 56 10.07 21.58 -20.21
C GLU A 56 9.88 23.10 -20.16
N SER A 57 10.14 23.69 -19.00
CA SER A 57 9.97 25.12 -18.73
C SER A 57 11.06 25.99 -19.34
N LYS A 58 12.20 25.40 -19.73
CA LYS A 58 13.30 26.11 -20.41
C LYS A 58 13.17 26.02 -21.92
N PRO A 59 13.69 27.03 -22.66
CA PRO A 59 13.68 26.99 -24.11
C PRO A 59 14.34 25.74 -24.66
N LEU A 60 13.76 25.20 -25.73
CA LEU A 60 14.35 24.14 -26.50
C LEU A 60 14.91 24.73 -27.80
N TYR A 61 16.12 24.34 -28.15
CA TYR A 61 16.77 24.75 -29.41
C TYR A 61 16.93 23.53 -30.33
N PRO A 62 15.98 23.27 -31.24
CA PRO A 62 16.14 22.25 -32.26
C PRO A 62 17.40 22.53 -33.10
N ASN A 63 18.05 21.47 -33.56
CA ASN A 63 19.06 21.61 -34.60
C ASN A 63 18.43 22.27 -35.82
N LEU A 64 19.12 23.24 -36.43
CA LEU A 64 18.70 23.84 -37.70
C LEU A 64 19.48 23.18 -38.83
N GLN A 65 18.78 22.77 -39.87
CA GLN A 65 19.35 22.06 -41.03
C GLN A 65 19.11 22.85 -42.31
N GLY A 66 19.98 22.66 -43.31
CA GLY A 66 19.88 23.32 -44.61
C GLY A 66 20.91 24.44 -44.82
N SER A 67 21.13 24.79 -46.09
CA SER A 67 22.08 25.84 -46.51
C SER A 67 21.37 27.18 -46.63
N ALA A 68 21.18 27.86 -45.50
CA ALA A 68 20.75 29.25 -45.49
C ALA A 68 21.78 30.07 -44.68
N GLU A 69 22.26 31.16 -45.27
CA GLU A 69 23.22 32.06 -44.62
C GLU A 69 22.47 32.95 -43.62
N PHE A 70 22.38 32.51 -42.37
CA PHE A 70 21.91 33.35 -41.25
C PHE A 70 23.09 33.89 -40.45
N SER A 71 22.97 35.12 -39.95
CA SER A 71 23.90 35.60 -38.91
C SER A 71 23.63 34.88 -37.58
N PRO A 72 24.58 34.85 -36.64
CA PRO A 72 24.35 34.29 -35.31
C PRO A 72 23.16 34.92 -34.58
N GLU A 73 22.95 36.23 -34.74
CA GLU A 73 21.82 36.96 -34.15
C GLU A 73 20.49 36.54 -34.77
N ALA A 74 20.40 36.48 -36.10
CA ALA A 74 19.20 36.01 -36.80
C ALA A 74 18.87 34.55 -36.48
N THR A 75 19.89 33.73 -36.22
CA THR A 75 19.71 32.33 -35.79
C THR A 75 19.08 32.27 -34.40
N MET A 76 19.52 33.11 -33.47
CA MET A 76 18.95 33.19 -32.12
C MET A 76 17.51 33.68 -32.14
N GLU A 77 17.21 34.73 -32.91
CA GLU A 77 15.85 35.25 -33.08
C GLU A 77 14.90 34.17 -33.65
N LEU A 78 15.36 33.42 -34.65
CA LEU A 78 14.59 32.30 -35.21
C LEU A 78 14.34 31.20 -34.16
N TRP A 79 15.34 30.86 -33.35
CA TRP A 79 15.17 29.90 -32.26
C TRP A 79 14.15 30.35 -31.22
N GLU A 80 14.21 31.61 -30.80
CA GLU A 80 13.23 32.18 -29.87
C GLU A 80 11.82 32.15 -30.45
N GLU A 81 11.69 32.41 -31.76
CA GLU A 81 10.41 32.35 -32.45
C GLU A 81 9.87 30.90 -32.54
N ILE A 82 10.71 29.93 -32.91
CA ILE A 82 10.35 28.51 -32.94
C ILE A 82 9.94 28.04 -31.54
N ASP A 83 10.76 28.33 -30.52
CA ASP A 83 10.48 27.95 -29.14
C ASP A 83 9.16 28.52 -28.64
N ARG A 84 8.87 29.78 -28.98
CA ARG A 84 7.59 30.42 -28.72
C ARG A 84 6.43 29.63 -29.33
N TYR A 85 6.51 29.28 -30.62
CA TYR A 85 5.46 28.49 -31.28
C TYR A 85 5.31 27.09 -30.71
N ILE A 86 6.38 26.47 -30.22
CA ILE A 86 6.28 25.16 -29.58
C ILE A 86 5.65 25.32 -28.18
N ARG A 87 6.21 26.15 -27.30
CA ARG A 87 5.87 26.11 -25.86
C ARG A 87 4.76 27.07 -25.44
N MET A 88 4.61 28.24 -26.08
CA MET A 88 3.51 29.17 -25.75
C MET A 88 2.19 28.77 -26.40
N HIS A 89 2.26 28.11 -27.56
CA HIS A 89 1.07 27.69 -28.31
C HIS A 89 0.68 26.22 -28.05
N SER A 90 1.49 25.46 -27.32
CA SER A 90 1.08 24.18 -26.72
C SER A 90 0.54 24.37 -25.31
N LYS A 91 -0.58 23.70 -24.99
CA LYS A 91 -1.20 23.70 -23.67
C LYS A 91 -1.33 22.28 -23.17
N VAL A 92 -1.07 22.11 -21.88
CA VAL A 92 -1.03 20.80 -21.22
C VAL A 92 -1.97 20.77 -20.02
N ALA A 93 -2.65 19.64 -19.86
CA ALA A 93 -3.24 19.23 -18.59
C ALA A 93 -2.57 17.92 -18.16
N CYS A 94 -2.18 17.90 -16.88
CA CYS A 94 -1.38 16.85 -16.27
C CYS A 94 -2.24 16.05 -15.32
N PHE A 95 -2.17 14.72 -15.43
CA PHE A 95 -2.89 13.76 -14.60
C PHE A 95 -1.92 12.69 -14.10
N THR A 96 -2.28 11.98 -13.04
CA THR A 96 -1.56 10.83 -12.51
C THR A 96 -2.33 9.56 -12.83
N ASN A 97 -1.62 8.55 -13.32
CA ASN A 97 -2.18 7.22 -13.53
C ASN A 97 -2.49 6.52 -12.22
N ASP A 98 -3.52 5.68 -12.24
CA ASP A 98 -3.93 4.85 -11.10
C ASP A 98 -3.57 3.38 -11.33
N TRP A 99 -3.11 2.73 -10.27
CA TRP A 99 -2.64 1.35 -10.30
C TRP A 99 -3.28 0.54 -9.19
N ASP A 100 -3.99 -0.52 -9.59
CA ASP A 100 -4.50 -1.53 -8.67
C ASP A 100 -3.45 -2.60 -8.38
N LEU A 101 -3.48 -3.08 -7.13
CA LEU A 101 -2.66 -4.18 -6.63
C LEU A 101 -3.51 -5.40 -6.22
N PRO A 102 -2.96 -6.62 -6.27
CA PRO A 102 -3.65 -7.85 -5.86
C PRO A 102 -4.10 -7.82 -4.39
N GLU A 103 -5.13 -8.61 -4.07
CA GLU A 103 -5.69 -8.67 -2.71
C GLU A 103 -4.71 -9.12 -1.64
N ALA A 104 -3.70 -9.91 -2.03
CA ALA A 104 -2.71 -10.46 -1.13
C ALA A 104 -1.69 -9.42 -0.64
N VAL A 105 -1.53 -8.29 -1.33
CA VAL A 105 -0.57 -7.25 -0.95
C VAL A 105 -1.09 -6.51 0.29
N LEU A 106 -0.25 -6.34 1.30
CA LEU A 106 -0.68 -5.75 2.57
C LEU A 106 -1.23 -4.32 2.41
N ASP A 107 -0.53 -3.50 1.62
CA ASP A 107 -0.96 -2.12 1.32
C ASP A 107 -1.37 -1.98 -0.15
N ARG A 108 -2.58 -2.44 -0.44
CA ARG A 108 -3.17 -2.42 -1.79
C ARG A 108 -3.34 -1.01 -2.35
N ASP A 109 -3.41 -0.01 -1.47
CA ASP A 109 -3.69 1.37 -1.85
C ASP A 109 -2.42 2.19 -2.15
N ALA A 110 -1.23 1.63 -1.91
CA ALA A 110 0.04 2.34 -1.97
C ALA A 110 0.32 3.01 -3.33
N LEU A 111 -0.22 2.47 -4.43
CA LEU A 111 -0.03 2.97 -5.80
C LEU A 111 -1.31 3.56 -6.42
N ARG A 112 -2.34 3.80 -5.60
CA ARG A 112 -3.56 4.46 -6.09
C ARG A 112 -3.26 5.90 -6.46
N GLY A 113 -3.93 6.41 -7.49
CA GLY A 113 -3.70 7.75 -8.03
C GLY A 113 -3.98 8.89 -7.05
N TRP A 114 -4.74 8.64 -5.97
CA TRP A 114 -4.93 9.57 -4.85
C TRP A 114 -3.88 9.43 -3.73
N SER A 115 -3.07 8.37 -3.73
CA SER A 115 -2.13 8.01 -2.65
C SER A 115 -0.70 8.53 -2.86
N HIS A 116 -0.46 9.37 -3.87
CA HIS A 116 0.87 9.96 -4.11
C HIS A 116 1.14 11.13 -3.16
N LEU A 117 1.82 10.86 -2.04
CA LEU A 117 2.08 11.85 -0.97
C LEU A 117 2.84 13.09 -1.45
N SER A 118 3.79 12.94 -2.38
CA SER A 118 4.54 14.07 -2.94
C SER A 118 3.62 15.02 -3.74
N LEU A 119 2.62 14.49 -4.44
CA LEU A 119 1.69 15.32 -5.23
C LEU A 119 0.75 16.10 -4.32
N TRP A 120 0.35 15.55 -3.19
CA TRP A 120 -0.36 16.31 -2.15
C TRP A 120 0.48 17.48 -1.62
N ALA A 121 1.79 17.28 -1.45
CA ALA A 121 2.70 18.33 -0.99
C ALA A 121 2.89 19.42 -2.06
N HIS A 122 3.15 19.04 -3.32
CA HIS A 122 3.47 19.98 -4.40
C HIS A 122 2.24 20.65 -5.01
N TYR A 123 1.21 19.87 -5.33
CA TYR A 123 0.05 20.30 -6.13
C TYR A 123 -1.23 20.37 -5.29
N GLY A 124 -1.38 19.47 -4.31
CA GLY A 124 -2.50 19.44 -3.37
C GLY A 124 -2.39 20.45 -2.23
N GLN A 125 -1.78 21.62 -2.46
CA GLN A 125 -1.67 22.73 -1.50
C GLN A 125 -1.19 22.29 -0.10
N ARG A 126 -0.09 21.53 -0.02
CA ARG A 126 0.44 20.98 1.25
C ARG A 126 -0.63 20.16 2.00
N HIS A 127 -1.26 19.20 1.32
CA HIS A 127 -2.30 18.33 1.88
C HIS A 127 -3.64 19.03 2.22
N ALA A 128 -3.81 20.33 1.96
CA ALA A 128 -5.07 21.06 2.18
C ALA A 128 -5.94 21.19 0.91
N GLY A 129 -5.45 20.70 -0.22
CA GLY A 129 -6.09 20.79 -1.53
C GLY A 129 -7.07 19.66 -1.84
N VAL A 130 -7.29 19.44 -3.13
CA VAL A 130 -8.22 18.43 -3.66
C VAL A 130 -7.50 17.60 -4.72
N CYS A 131 -7.83 16.31 -4.78
CA CYS A 131 -7.50 15.45 -5.90
C CYS A 131 -8.79 15.01 -6.60
N LEU A 132 -8.86 15.23 -7.91
CA LEU A 132 -10.04 14.95 -8.73
C LEU A 132 -9.79 13.69 -9.55
N ARG A 133 -10.75 12.78 -9.58
CA ARG A 133 -10.68 11.54 -10.35
C ARG A 133 -11.57 11.62 -11.58
N PHE A 134 -11.03 11.17 -12.70
CA PHE A 134 -11.66 11.20 -14.00
C PHE A 134 -11.68 9.81 -14.63
N ASP A 135 -12.80 9.48 -15.25
CA ASP A 135 -12.90 8.39 -16.21
C ASP A 135 -12.06 8.73 -17.43
N ARG A 136 -11.01 7.93 -17.67
CA ARG A 136 -10.03 8.15 -18.74
C ARG A 136 -10.68 8.18 -20.12
N GLN A 137 -11.62 7.28 -20.38
CA GLN A 137 -12.22 7.14 -21.70
C GLN A 137 -13.12 8.33 -22.01
N LYS A 138 -13.94 8.76 -21.04
CA LYS A 138 -14.79 9.94 -21.19
C LYS A 138 -13.99 11.22 -21.34
N LEU A 139 -12.91 11.36 -20.55
CA LEU A 139 -12.00 12.50 -20.65
C LEU A 139 -11.34 12.59 -22.03
N LEU A 140 -10.84 11.46 -22.56
CA LEU A 140 -10.26 11.40 -23.90
C LEU A 140 -11.28 11.65 -25.00
N SER A 141 -12.51 11.17 -24.83
CA SER A 141 -13.61 11.41 -25.77
C SER A 141 -13.97 12.91 -25.82
N ALA A 142 -14.06 13.57 -24.66
CA ALA A 142 -14.26 15.01 -24.58
C ALA A 142 -13.10 15.78 -25.23
N PHE A 143 -11.86 15.32 -25.01
CA PHE A 143 -10.68 15.94 -25.60
C PHE A 143 -10.67 15.85 -27.13
N GLU A 144 -10.96 14.67 -27.71
CA GLU A 144 -11.05 14.49 -29.16
C GLU A 144 -12.24 15.25 -29.77
N ALA A 145 -13.38 15.34 -29.07
CA ALA A 145 -14.52 16.14 -29.53
C ALA A 145 -14.17 17.65 -29.67
N ALA A 146 -13.20 18.14 -28.90
CA ALA A 146 -12.74 19.52 -28.93
C ALA A 146 -11.74 19.84 -30.07
N LYS A 147 -11.46 18.89 -30.97
CA LYS A 147 -10.42 19.01 -32.02
C LYS A 147 -10.63 20.10 -33.06
N ARG A 148 -11.88 20.52 -33.30
CA ARG A 148 -12.26 21.41 -34.42
C ARG A 148 -11.43 22.70 -34.52
N SER A 149 -10.90 23.21 -33.42
CA SER A 149 -10.09 24.43 -33.36
C SER A 149 -8.63 24.20 -32.97
N ALA A 150 -8.17 22.94 -32.92
CA ALA A 150 -6.78 22.60 -32.63
C ALA A 150 -5.97 22.46 -33.92
N VAL A 151 -4.68 22.77 -33.85
CA VAL A 151 -3.72 22.37 -34.89
C VAL A 151 -3.38 20.90 -34.69
N HIS A 152 -2.94 20.53 -33.48
CA HIS A 152 -2.72 19.15 -33.07
C HIS A 152 -3.29 18.87 -31.67
N GLN A 153 -3.62 17.61 -31.43
CA GLN A 153 -3.96 17.06 -30.13
C GLN A 153 -3.21 15.75 -29.92
N PHE A 154 -2.57 15.63 -28.77
CA PHE A 154 -1.86 14.43 -28.34
C PHE A 154 -2.30 14.04 -26.94
N SER A 155 -2.25 12.75 -26.65
CA SER A 155 -2.45 12.23 -25.30
C SER A 155 -1.58 11.01 -25.06
N GLY A 156 -1.16 10.79 -23.83
CA GLY A 156 -0.23 9.70 -23.54
C GLY A 156 0.46 9.80 -22.19
N ASP A 157 1.11 8.69 -21.83
CA ASP A 157 1.94 8.59 -20.63
C ASP A 157 3.29 9.30 -20.82
N VAL A 158 3.77 9.94 -19.77
CA VAL A 158 5.08 10.60 -19.74
C VAL A 158 6.17 9.57 -19.50
N ARG A 159 7.24 9.66 -20.29
CA ARG A 159 8.45 8.84 -20.15
C ARG A 159 9.49 9.58 -19.33
N TYR A 160 9.92 8.96 -18.24
CA TYR A 160 10.94 9.51 -17.36
C TYR A 160 12.33 9.07 -17.77
N ARG A 161 13.27 10.02 -17.91
CA ARG A 161 14.64 9.74 -18.35
C ARG A 161 15.64 10.50 -17.49
N THR A 162 16.83 9.92 -17.33
CA THR A 162 17.96 10.59 -16.65
C THR A 162 18.80 11.41 -17.63
N VAL A 163 18.76 11.07 -18.92
CA VAL A 163 19.51 11.75 -19.98
C VAL A 163 18.56 12.03 -21.15
N SER A 164 18.64 13.26 -21.69
CA SER A 164 17.94 13.67 -22.91
C SER A 164 18.94 14.34 -23.85
N LEU A 165 18.85 14.02 -25.14
CA LEU A 165 19.63 14.65 -26.21
C LEU A 165 18.81 15.71 -26.97
N GLY A 166 17.71 16.17 -26.37
CA GLY A 166 16.71 17.03 -27.03
C GLY A 166 15.62 16.23 -27.73
N ALA A 167 14.89 16.88 -28.63
CA ALA A 167 13.69 16.32 -29.25
C ALA A 167 13.93 15.32 -30.40
N GLY A 168 15.17 15.13 -30.85
CA GLY A 168 15.51 14.13 -31.88
C GLY A 168 16.72 14.51 -32.73
N PRO A 169 17.20 13.61 -33.61
CA PRO A 169 18.27 13.89 -34.55
C PRO A 169 17.81 14.74 -35.74
N GLU A 170 16.52 14.70 -36.08
CA GLU A 170 15.93 15.48 -37.16
C GLU A 170 15.69 16.91 -36.67
N GLY A 171 16.32 17.87 -37.34
CA GLY A 171 16.21 19.29 -37.04
C GLY A 171 15.10 19.98 -37.83
N ILE A 172 14.97 21.29 -37.66
CA ILE A 172 14.10 22.13 -38.47
C ILE A 172 14.85 22.54 -39.74
N ASP A 173 14.26 22.29 -40.90
CA ASP A 173 14.81 22.69 -42.20
C ASP A 173 14.58 24.19 -42.44
N LEU A 174 15.67 24.92 -42.62
CA LEU A 174 15.67 26.36 -42.87
C LEU A 174 14.99 26.76 -44.18
N LEU A 175 15.01 25.89 -45.19
CA LEU A 175 14.27 26.12 -46.43
C LEU A 175 12.75 26.04 -46.19
N GLN A 176 12.30 25.15 -45.29
CA GLN A 176 10.90 25.08 -44.89
C GLN A 176 10.48 26.32 -44.10
N VAL A 177 11.35 26.82 -43.22
CA VAL A 177 11.10 28.08 -42.50
C VAL A 177 10.96 29.25 -43.48
N GLN A 178 11.84 29.36 -44.47
CA GLN A 178 11.78 30.43 -45.48
C GLN A 178 10.53 30.35 -46.36
N GLU A 179 10.14 29.14 -46.77
CA GLU A 179 9.01 28.92 -47.68
C GLU A 179 7.64 29.01 -46.97
N PHE A 180 7.54 28.46 -45.76
CA PHE A 180 6.25 28.26 -45.07
C PHE A 180 6.09 29.06 -43.77
N GLY A 181 7.15 29.71 -43.28
CA GLY A 181 7.15 30.43 -42.01
C GLY A 181 7.61 29.58 -40.82
N ALA A 182 8.13 30.26 -39.79
CA ALA A 182 8.61 29.63 -38.56
C ALA A 182 7.50 28.93 -37.76
N ASP A 183 6.27 29.44 -37.83
CA ASP A 183 5.08 28.85 -37.21
C ASP A 183 4.75 27.48 -37.80
N ALA A 184 4.62 27.40 -39.12
CA ALA A 184 4.33 26.15 -39.82
C ALA A 184 5.43 25.10 -39.57
N ALA A 185 6.70 25.52 -39.66
CA ALA A 185 7.85 24.67 -39.38
C ALA A 185 7.85 24.17 -37.92
N ALA A 186 7.55 25.05 -36.94
CA ALA A 186 7.50 24.69 -35.53
C ALA A 186 6.35 23.73 -35.19
N PHE A 187 5.15 23.91 -35.77
CA PHE A 187 4.04 22.98 -35.57
C PHE A 187 4.32 21.62 -36.21
N ARG A 188 4.89 21.59 -37.43
CA ARG A 188 5.30 20.35 -38.08
C ARG A 188 6.37 19.61 -37.28
N TYR A 189 7.34 20.34 -36.74
CA TYR A 189 8.34 19.78 -35.83
C TYR A 189 7.70 19.20 -34.57
N SER A 190 6.75 19.94 -33.98
CA SER A 190 5.99 19.51 -32.80
C SER A 190 5.19 18.24 -33.06
N GLU A 191 4.54 18.12 -34.21
CA GLU A 191 3.82 16.92 -34.62
C GLU A 191 4.74 15.70 -34.72
N THR A 192 5.91 15.89 -35.34
CA THR A 192 6.87 14.82 -35.58
C THR A 192 7.52 14.34 -34.27
N HIS A 193 7.83 15.27 -33.36
CA HIS A 193 8.60 15.01 -32.13
C HIS A 193 7.77 15.16 -30.85
N HIS A 194 6.44 15.02 -30.92
CA HIS A 194 5.55 15.30 -29.80
C HIS A 194 5.87 14.45 -28.56
N HIS A 195 6.34 13.20 -28.72
CA HIS A 195 6.71 12.32 -27.62
C HIS A 195 7.89 12.86 -26.80
N GLU A 196 8.93 13.32 -27.48
CA GLU A 196 10.12 13.88 -26.84
C GLU A 196 9.85 15.27 -26.28
N LEU A 197 9.00 16.06 -26.94
CA LEU A 197 8.65 17.42 -26.51
C LEU A 197 7.70 17.46 -25.32
N PHE A 198 6.64 16.67 -25.37
CA PHE A 198 5.51 16.81 -24.45
C PHE A 198 5.27 15.60 -23.57
N PHE A 199 5.94 14.48 -23.82
CA PHE A 199 5.77 13.24 -23.04
C PHE A 199 7.11 12.71 -22.52
N SER A 200 8.05 13.61 -22.21
CA SER A 200 9.33 13.26 -21.60
C SER A 200 9.66 14.21 -20.45
N LYS A 201 10.07 13.67 -19.30
CA LYS A 201 10.47 14.41 -18.09
C LYS A 201 11.78 13.87 -17.51
N HIS A 202 12.42 14.67 -16.67
CA HIS A 202 13.55 14.18 -15.87
C HIS A 202 13.10 13.11 -14.87
N MET A 203 13.97 12.13 -14.60
CA MET A 203 13.69 10.97 -13.72
C MET A 203 13.27 11.36 -12.29
N ASP A 204 13.72 12.51 -11.80
CA ASP A 204 13.35 13.01 -10.46
C ASP A 204 11.84 13.27 -10.30
N TRP A 205 11.11 13.39 -11.41
CA TRP A 205 9.65 13.57 -11.43
C TRP A 205 8.87 12.26 -11.64
N SER A 206 9.55 11.09 -11.64
CA SER A 206 8.93 9.79 -11.96
C SER A 206 7.83 9.35 -11.00
N ASN A 207 7.81 9.89 -9.78
CA ASN A 207 6.76 9.65 -8.79
C ASN A 207 5.40 10.24 -9.17
N GLU A 208 5.32 11.13 -10.17
CA GLU A 208 4.06 11.67 -10.66
C GLU A 208 3.24 10.67 -11.49
N SER A 209 3.90 9.65 -12.06
CA SER A 209 3.29 8.64 -12.95
C SER A 209 2.35 9.28 -13.99
N GLU A 210 2.84 10.32 -14.65
CA GLU A 210 2.03 11.33 -15.31
C GLU A 210 1.44 10.85 -16.66
N PHE A 211 0.18 11.21 -16.90
CA PHE A 211 -0.52 11.16 -18.17
C PHE A 211 -0.89 12.58 -18.61
N ARG A 212 -0.78 12.90 -19.89
CA ARG A 212 -1.03 14.25 -20.42
C ARG A 212 -2.08 14.29 -21.49
N LEU A 213 -2.78 15.42 -21.52
CA LEU A 213 -3.49 15.93 -22.69
C LEU A 213 -2.74 17.16 -23.18
N VAL A 214 -2.38 17.17 -24.47
CA VAL A 214 -1.60 18.24 -25.09
C VAL A 214 -2.33 18.75 -26.31
N ARG A 215 -2.58 20.07 -26.34
CA ARG A 215 -3.24 20.74 -27.45
C ARG A 215 -2.34 21.86 -27.98
N THR A 216 -2.13 21.89 -29.29
CA THR A 216 -1.55 23.04 -29.98
C THR A 216 -2.64 23.83 -30.69
N ASP A 217 -2.57 25.16 -30.60
CA ASP A 217 -3.41 26.05 -31.40
C ASP A 217 -2.75 27.43 -31.52
N LEU A 218 -3.27 28.28 -32.42
CA LEU A 218 -2.68 29.59 -32.72
C LEU A 218 -2.84 30.63 -31.59
N SER A 219 -3.63 30.35 -30.55
CA SER A 219 -3.79 31.27 -29.41
C SER A 219 -2.75 30.98 -28.33
N PRO A 220 -2.15 31.98 -27.68
CA PRO A 220 -1.34 31.75 -26.48
C PRO A 220 -2.19 31.57 -25.21
N SER A 221 -3.50 31.75 -25.29
CA SER A 221 -4.38 31.66 -24.13
C SER A 221 -4.59 30.20 -23.68
N PRO A 222 -4.84 29.97 -22.38
CA PRO A 222 -5.25 28.66 -21.89
C PRO A 222 -6.48 28.13 -22.62
N PHE A 223 -6.55 26.80 -22.74
CA PHE A 223 -7.71 26.11 -23.27
C PHE A 223 -8.49 25.47 -22.12
N TYR A 224 -9.82 25.55 -22.16
CA TYR A 224 -10.70 24.96 -21.15
C TYR A 224 -11.44 23.80 -21.77
N LEU A 225 -11.20 22.60 -21.24
CA LEU A 225 -11.83 21.35 -21.68
C LEU A 225 -13.02 21.05 -20.78
N ASP A 226 -14.19 20.77 -21.36
CA ASP A 226 -15.36 20.28 -20.64
C ASP A 226 -15.08 18.88 -20.04
N ILE A 227 -15.36 18.73 -18.75
CA ILE A 227 -15.14 17.51 -17.97
C ILE A 227 -16.41 17.00 -17.28
N ALA A 228 -17.59 17.58 -17.56
CA ALA A 228 -18.81 17.32 -16.81
C ALA A 228 -19.13 15.82 -16.70
N ASP A 229 -18.96 15.07 -17.79
CA ASP A 229 -19.23 13.62 -17.83
C ASP A 229 -18.03 12.76 -17.38
N ALA A 230 -16.83 13.34 -17.34
CA ALA A 230 -15.59 12.61 -17.05
C ALA A 230 -15.29 12.55 -15.55
N LEU A 231 -15.66 13.58 -14.78
CA LEU A 231 -15.41 13.62 -13.33
C LEU A 231 -16.21 12.52 -12.61
N ASN A 232 -15.53 11.63 -11.90
CA ASN A 232 -16.15 10.48 -11.21
C ASN A 232 -15.69 10.30 -9.75
N GLY A 233 -14.93 11.25 -9.19
CA GLY A 233 -14.59 11.26 -7.77
C GLY A 233 -13.89 12.55 -7.32
N VAL A 234 -14.07 12.91 -6.06
CA VAL A 234 -13.41 14.06 -5.41
C VAL A 234 -12.78 13.59 -4.10
N PHE A 235 -11.49 13.84 -3.92
CA PHE A 235 -10.73 13.46 -2.73
C PHE A 235 -10.25 14.71 -2.03
N LEU A 236 -10.61 14.86 -0.76
CA LEU A 236 -10.21 15.96 0.10
C LEU A 236 -8.92 15.59 0.82
N GLY A 237 -7.92 16.46 0.77
CA GLY A 237 -6.67 16.24 1.49
C GLY A 237 -6.85 16.16 3.00
N ASP A 238 -5.88 15.59 3.72
CA ASP A 238 -5.94 15.40 5.18
C ASP A 238 -6.18 16.72 5.94
N GLU A 239 -5.58 17.81 5.44
CA GLU A 239 -5.70 19.15 6.00
C GLU A 239 -6.75 20.01 5.27
N PHE A 240 -7.70 19.40 4.55
CA PHE A 240 -8.72 20.15 3.82
C PHE A 240 -9.49 21.12 4.74
N PRO A 241 -9.54 22.43 4.43
CA PRO A 241 -10.13 23.42 5.33
C PRO A 241 -11.64 23.21 5.50
N LYS A 242 -12.10 23.00 6.73
CA LYS A 242 -13.51 22.73 7.04
C LYS A 242 -14.42 23.89 6.60
N GLU A 243 -13.93 25.12 6.68
CA GLU A 243 -14.63 26.34 6.24
C GLU A 243 -14.93 26.36 4.74
N ARG A 244 -14.27 25.53 3.93
CA ARG A 244 -14.54 25.39 2.50
C ARG A 244 -15.61 24.36 2.16
N ILE A 245 -16.03 23.53 3.12
CA ILE A 245 -17.07 22.51 2.91
C ILE A 245 -18.37 23.13 2.36
N PRO A 246 -18.89 24.26 2.87
CA PRO A 246 -20.11 24.87 2.31
C PRO A 246 -19.95 25.29 0.84
N ALA A 247 -18.78 25.82 0.46
CA ALA A 247 -18.51 26.20 -0.92
C ALA A 247 -18.39 24.97 -1.84
N LEU A 248 -17.73 23.92 -1.36
CA LEU A 248 -17.65 22.62 -2.05
C LEU A 248 -19.05 22.02 -2.25
N GLN A 249 -19.90 22.04 -1.21
CA GLN A 249 -21.29 21.59 -1.28
C GLN A 249 -22.09 22.36 -2.36
N ALA A 250 -21.91 23.68 -2.42
CA ALA A 250 -22.63 24.51 -3.39
C ALA A 250 -22.27 24.17 -4.84
N VAL A 251 -20.98 23.91 -5.13
CA VAL A 251 -20.53 23.60 -6.50
C VAL A 251 -20.77 22.15 -6.91
N LEU A 252 -20.83 21.21 -5.95
CA LEU A 252 -21.12 19.79 -6.22
C LEU A 252 -22.61 19.46 -6.20
N GLY A 253 -23.47 20.32 -5.63
CA GLY A 253 -24.92 20.13 -5.61
C GLY A 253 -25.54 19.77 -6.97
N PRO A 254 -25.14 20.41 -8.10
CA PRO A 254 -25.60 20.06 -9.44
C PRO A 254 -25.12 18.68 -9.95
N VAL A 255 -24.04 18.13 -9.35
CA VAL A 255 -23.34 16.92 -9.80
C VAL A 255 -23.42 15.80 -8.76
N ALA A 256 -24.55 15.71 -8.04
CA ALA A 256 -24.77 14.92 -6.82
C ALA A 256 -24.45 13.41 -6.87
N SER A 257 -24.07 12.87 -8.04
CA SER A 257 -23.65 11.47 -8.21
C SER A 257 -22.16 11.23 -8.01
N VAL A 258 -21.32 12.27 -7.94
CA VAL A 258 -19.88 12.13 -7.80
C VAL A 258 -19.53 11.80 -6.35
N PRO A 259 -18.91 10.63 -6.06
CA PRO A 259 -18.51 10.27 -4.70
C PRO A 259 -17.39 11.18 -4.20
N ILE A 260 -17.46 11.51 -2.92
CA ILE A 260 -16.48 12.35 -2.24
C ILE A 260 -15.82 11.52 -1.16
N PHE A 261 -14.51 11.72 -1.01
CA PHE A 261 -13.69 11.00 -0.05
C PHE A 261 -12.88 11.99 0.77
N GLN A 262 -12.63 11.67 2.03
CA GLN A 262 -11.73 12.38 2.91
C GLN A 262 -10.52 11.52 3.16
N LEU A 263 -9.33 12.06 2.89
CA LEU A 263 -8.10 11.40 3.22
C LEU A 263 -7.73 11.64 4.68
N ARG A 264 -7.15 10.64 5.34
CA ARG A 264 -6.65 10.74 6.71
C ARG A 264 -5.27 10.14 6.83
N PHE A 265 -4.30 10.93 7.27
CA PHE A 265 -2.97 10.39 7.52
C PHE A 265 -2.85 9.93 8.97
N HIS A 266 -2.72 8.62 9.18
CA HIS A 266 -2.58 8.04 10.51
C HIS A 266 -1.62 6.86 10.50
N SER A 267 -0.67 6.85 11.44
CA SER A 267 0.29 5.76 11.62
C SER A 267 1.07 5.41 10.34
N ARG A 268 1.55 6.43 9.63
CA ARG A 268 2.28 6.34 8.35
C ARG A 268 1.48 5.75 7.18
N ARG A 269 0.16 5.67 7.31
CA ARG A 269 -0.75 5.23 6.25
C ARG A 269 -1.74 6.32 5.90
N LEU A 270 -2.04 6.44 4.61
CA LEU A 270 -3.10 7.30 4.11
C LEU A 270 -4.38 6.47 3.98
N TRP A 271 -5.37 6.83 4.76
CA TRP A 271 -6.70 6.23 4.73
C TRP A 271 -7.60 7.06 3.82
N CYS A 272 -8.55 6.40 3.16
CA CYS A 272 -9.50 7.03 2.26
C CYS A 272 -10.90 6.63 2.68
N ASP A 273 -11.61 7.54 3.33
CA ASP A 273 -12.95 7.30 3.85
C ASP A 273 -13.99 8.01 2.98
N PRO A 274 -15.15 7.39 2.71
CA PRO A 274 -16.28 8.10 2.12
C PRO A 274 -16.64 9.34 2.95
N PHE A 275 -16.92 10.47 2.28
CA PHE A 275 -17.29 11.72 2.92
C PHE A 275 -18.71 12.13 2.52
N GLU A 276 -19.59 12.27 3.52
CA GLU A 276 -20.97 12.67 3.31
C GLU A 276 -21.11 14.20 3.43
N LEU A 277 -21.59 14.84 2.35
CA LEU A 277 -21.93 16.26 2.37
C LEU A 277 -23.13 16.50 3.29
N GLY A 278 -22.85 16.87 4.53
CA GLY A 278 -23.89 17.10 5.56
C GLY A 278 -23.49 16.57 6.92
N SER A 279 -22.48 15.69 7.00
CA SER A 279 -21.85 15.33 8.26
C SER A 279 -20.92 16.47 8.70
N THR A 280 -21.48 17.56 9.21
CA THR A 280 -20.74 18.42 10.14
C THR A 280 -20.60 17.62 11.42
N SER A 281 -19.71 16.63 11.44
CA SER A 281 -19.33 15.98 12.69
C SER A 281 -18.73 17.07 13.56
N ASN A 282 -19.36 17.32 14.71
CA ASN A 282 -18.89 18.15 15.81
C ASN A 282 -17.53 17.65 16.33
N ALA A 283 -16.48 17.80 15.54
CA ALA A 283 -15.10 17.47 15.91
C ALA A 283 -14.38 18.67 16.54
N ASP A 284 -15.13 19.73 16.91
CA ASP A 284 -14.58 20.95 17.52
C ASP A 284 -14.78 20.99 19.05
N ALA A 285 -15.21 19.90 19.67
CA ALA A 285 -14.91 19.70 21.08
C ALA A 285 -13.46 19.19 21.16
N VAL A 286 -12.50 20.13 21.12
CA VAL A 286 -11.19 19.93 21.77
C VAL A 286 -11.48 19.84 23.27
N ALA A 287 -12.08 18.72 23.70
CA ALA A 287 -11.89 18.28 25.05
C ALA A 287 -10.38 18.12 25.20
N GLU A 288 -9.80 18.74 26.21
CA GLU A 288 -8.45 18.40 26.64
C GLU A 288 -8.31 16.88 26.58
N PRO A 289 -7.18 16.33 26.08
CA PRO A 289 -6.96 14.90 26.00
C PRO A 289 -6.84 14.36 27.41
N VAL A 290 -7.98 14.21 28.09
CA VAL A 290 -8.14 13.38 29.27
C VAL A 290 -8.04 11.99 28.70
N SER A 291 -6.83 11.45 28.69
CA SER A 291 -6.59 10.05 28.38
C SER A 291 -7.58 9.24 29.22
N SER A 292 -8.56 8.63 28.57
CA SER A 292 -9.48 7.68 29.19
C SER A 292 -8.74 6.45 29.72
N PHE A 293 -7.44 6.32 29.39
CA PHE A 293 -6.52 5.30 29.83
C PHE A 293 -5.56 5.88 30.88
N GLY A 294 -6.09 6.24 32.05
CA GLY A 294 -5.27 6.54 33.22
C GLY A 294 -4.35 5.36 33.54
N ALA A 295 -3.10 5.65 33.92
CA ALA A 295 -2.16 4.59 34.29
C ALA A 295 -2.61 3.91 35.59
N ARG A 296 -2.63 2.56 35.59
CA ARG A 296 -2.98 1.78 36.78
C ARG A 296 -1.94 1.89 37.89
N ARG A 297 -0.67 2.11 37.55
CA ARG A 297 0.39 2.37 38.51
C ARG A 297 0.34 3.84 38.91
N GLU A 298 0.42 4.12 40.20
CA GLU A 298 0.49 5.48 40.75
C GLU A 298 1.89 6.07 40.56
N GLY A 299 2.03 7.38 40.82
CA GLY A 299 3.32 8.08 40.78
C GLY A 299 3.62 8.84 39.49
N THR A 300 4.79 9.49 39.49
CA THR A 300 5.23 10.35 38.37
C THR A 300 5.54 9.52 37.12
N LEU A 301 5.48 10.14 35.94
CA LEU A 301 5.86 9.46 34.68
C LEU A 301 7.28 8.89 34.75
N ALA A 302 8.22 9.64 35.33
CA ALA A 302 9.61 9.20 35.48
C ALA A 302 9.72 7.95 36.35
N ALA A 303 9.00 7.90 37.47
CA ALA A 303 8.96 6.72 38.34
C ALA A 303 8.39 5.50 37.61
N ARG A 304 7.23 5.66 36.94
CA ARG A 304 6.58 4.59 36.18
C ARG A 304 7.45 4.07 35.02
N LEU A 305 8.19 4.96 34.35
CA LEU A 305 9.10 4.58 33.28
C LEU A 305 10.32 3.81 33.80
N GLU A 306 10.90 4.23 34.93
CA GLU A 306 12.02 3.50 35.53
C GLU A 306 11.60 2.13 36.07
N GLU A 307 10.39 2.03 36.64
CA GLU A 307 9.80 0.74 37.02
C GLU A 307 9.60 -0.20 35.82
N LEU A 308 9.10 0.33 34.68
CA LEU A 308 8.96 -0.46 33.45
C LEU A 308 10.32 -0.98 32.97
N ARG A 309 11.33 -0.11 32.91
CA ARG A 309 12.70 -0.48 32.50
C ARG A 309 13.32 -1.50 33.46
N ALA A 310 13.08 -1.36 34.77
CA ALA A 310 13.54 -2.32 35.75
C ALA A 310 12.89 -3.69 35.54
N ALA A 311 11.58 -3.72 35.29
CA ALA A 311 10.85 -4.96 34.98
C ALA A 311 11.35 -5.61 33.68
N GLU A 312 11.65 -4.83 32.64
CA GLU A 312 12.25 -5.32 31.39
C GLU A 312 13.63 -5.94 31.63
N ARG A 313 14.52 -5.26 32.37
CA ARG A 313 15.86 -5.79 32.71
C ARG A 313 15.77 -7.07 33.53
N GLU A 314 14.86 -7.13 34.51
CA GLU A 314 14.63 -8.34 35.31
C GLU A 314 14.12 -9.49 34.43
N ALA A 315 13.16 -9.20 33.54
CA ALA A 315 12.62 -10.20 32.61
C ALA A 315 13.68 -10.72 31.62
N ASP A 316 14.57 -9.87 31.14
CA ASP A 316 15.68 -10.27 30.24
C ASP A 316 16.71 -11.15 30.97
N GLY A 317 17.05 -10.80 32.21
CA GLY A 317 17.90 -11.63 33.06
C GLY A 317 17.27 -12.99 33.34
N ALA A 318 15.99 -13.01 33.70
CA ALA A 318 15.24 -14.24 33.94
C ALA A 318 15.10 -15.10 32.67
N LEU A 319 14.90 -14.49 31.51
CA LEU A 319 14.75 -15.19 30.22
C LEU A 319 16.00 -16.02 29.88
N THR A 320 17.19 -15.48 30.12
CA THR A 320 18.45 -16.18 29.81
C THR A 320 18.58 -17.45 30.64
N VAL A 321 18.41 -17.34 31.96
CA VAL A 321 18.46 -18.47 32.90
C VAL A 321 17.34 -19.48 32.61
N ALA A 322 16.13 -19.00 32.35
CA ALA A 322 14.98 -19.85 32.07
C ALA A 322 15.12 -20.62 30.75
N ARG A 323 15.74 -20.02 29.73
CA ARG A 323 16.02 -20.69 28.46
C ARG A 323 17.03 -21.82 28.64
N GLU A 324 18.10 -21.61 29.41
CA GLU A 324 19.08 -22.66 29.74
C GLU A 324 18.42 -23.80 30.52
N ALA A 325 17.64 -23.46 31.54
CA ALA A 325 16.87 -24.43 32.33
C ALA A 325 15.86 -25.23 31.49
N ALA A 326 15.29 -24.64 30.44
CA ALA A 326 14.34 -25.29 29.56
C ALA A 326 14.96 -26.30 28.60
N GLN A 327 16.26 -26.19 28.28
CA GLN A 327 16.89 -26.98 27.21
C GLN A 327 16.69 -28.49 27.35
N PRO A 328 16.91 -29.12 28.53
CA PRO A 328 16.73 -30.56 28.67
C PRO A 328 15.28 -31.01 28.44
N VAL A 329 14.32 -30.19 28.88
CA VAL A 329 12.88 -30.47 28.72
C VAL A 329 12.45 -30.28 27.26
N ALA A 330 12.89 -29.18 26.64
CA ALA A 330 12.60 -28.87 25.24
C ALA A 330 13.16 -29.93 24.29
N ALA A 331 14.34 -30.49 24.59
CA ALA A 331 14.92 -31.59 23.82
C ALA A 331 14.06 -32.86 23.88
N VAL A 332 13.56 -33.22 25.07
CA VAL A 332 12.63 -34.35 25.25
C VAL A 332 11.32 -34.11 24.48
N LEU A 333 10.75 -32.91 24.58
CA LEU A 333 9.54 -32.55 23.84
C LEU A 333 9.75 -32.63 22.33
N ALA A 334 10.89 -32.15 21.82
CA ALA A 334 11.22 -32.23 20.39
C ALA A 334 11.32 -33.66 19.89
N GLU A 335 12.10 -34.51 20.56
CA GLU A 335 12.22 -35.93 20.21
C GLU A 335 10.86 -36.65 20.26
N GLY A 336 10.07 -36.36 21.29
CA GLY A 336 8.74 -36.93 21.46
C GLY A 336 7.76 -36.53 20.36
N VAL A 337 7.74 -35.25 19.99
CA VAL A 337 6.90 -34.69 18.93
C VAL A 337 7.33 -35.22 17.56
N ASP A 338 8.63 -35.29 17.28
CA ASP A 338 9.12 -35.83 16.00
C ASP A 338 8.73 -37.30 15.84
N SER A 339 8.85 -38.09 16.90
CA SER A 339 8.42 -39.49 16.88
C SER A 339 6.89 -39.63 16.75
N ALA A 340 6.09 -38.78 17.41
CA ALA A 340 4.64 -38.78 17.21
C ALA A 340 4.24 -38.32 15.79
N ALA A 341 4.95 -37.35 15.21
CA ALA A 341 4.73 -36.91 13.84
C ALA A 341 5.03 -38.03 12.85
N ALA A 342 6.10 -38.82 13.07
CA ALA A 342 6.41 -39.99 12.26
C ALA A 342 5.29 -41.03 12.27
N GLU A 343 4.65 -41.26 13.43
CA GLU A 343 3.48 -42.14 13.53
C GLU A 343 2.26 -41.58 12.78
N VAL A 344 2.03 -40.27 12.86
CA VAL A 344 0.92 -39.58 12.16
C VAL A 344 1.11 -39.57 10.63
N VAL A 345 2.35 -39.54 10.13
CA VAL A 345 2.64 -39.65 8.69
C VAL A 345 2.18 -40.99 8.11
N GLU A 346 2.18 -42.05 8.91
CA GLU A 346 1.70 -43.38 8.48
C GLU A 346 0.16 -43.45 8.37
N TRP A 347 -0.57 -42.39 8.78
CA TRP A 347 -2.02 -42.34 8.61
C TRP A 347 -2.40 -42.24 7.12
N PRO A 348 -3.48 -42.92 6.68
CA PRO A 348 -3.89 -42.90 5.29
C PRO A 348 -4.16 -41.49 4.77
N ALA A 349 -3.55 -41.15 3.62
CA ALA A 349 -3.74 -39.89 2.93
C ALA A 349 -3.41 -38.64 3.78
N THR A 350 -2.52 -38.75 4.76
CA THR A 350 -2.14 -37.65 5.65
C THR A 350 -0.79 -37.04 5.25
N LEU A 351 -0.68 -35.72 5.36
CA LEU A 351 0.59 -35.00 5.35
C LEU A 351 0.79 -34.37 6.72
N ALA A 352 1.83 -34.77 7.45
CA ALA A 352 2.16 -34.16 8.73
C ALA A 352 3.41 -33.27 8.63
N ARG A 353 3.39 -32.14 9.34
CA ARG A 353 4.52 -31.22 9.47
C ARG A 353 4.67 -30.74 10.90
N VAL A 354 5.91 -30.56 11.33
CA VAL A 354 6.23 -30.02 12.66
C VAL A 354 6.59 -28.54 12.53
N HIS A 355 6.02 -27.72 13.42
CA HIS A 355 6.24 -26.28 13.48
C HIS A 355 6.50 -25.82 14.90
N SER A 356 7.33 -24.78 15.09
CA SER A 356 7.45 -24.10 16.37
C SER A 356 6.16 -23.34 16.68
N SER A 357 5.56 -23.59 17.85
CA SER A 357 4.27 -23.02 18.21
C SER A 357 4.01 -23.15 19.71
N ILE A 358 3.52 -22.07 20.33
CA ILE A 358 3.10 -22.07 21.75
C ILE A 358 1.57 -22.21 21.90
N THR A 359 0.87 -22.61 20.84
CA THR A 359 -0.60 -22.63 20.81
C THR A 359 -1.22 -23.59 21.82
N ALA A 360 -0.46 -24.58 22.33
CA ALA A 360 -0.89 -25.41 23.44
C ALA A 360 -1.12 -24.60 24.73
N ILE A 361 -0.47 -23.44 24.92
CA ILE A 361 -0.71 -22.56 26.06
C ILE A 361 -2.01 -21.75 25.82
N PRO A 362 -3.00 -21.81 26.74
CA PRO A 362 -4.19 -20.97 26.67
C PRO A 362 -3.82 -19.49 26.63
N GLU A 363 -4.51 -18.70 25.81
CA GLU A 363 -4.17 -17.28 25.58
C GLU A 363 -4.04 -16.46 26.88
N GLY A 364 -4.95 -16.67 27.84
CA GLY A 364 -4.92 -15.99 29.13
C GLY A 364 -3.74 -16.35 30.04
N GLN A 365 -3.03 -17.45 29.75
CA GLN A 365 -1.89 -17.96 30.49
C GLN A 365 -0.53 -17.72 29.80
N ARG A 366 -0.53 -17.22 28.55
CA ARG A 366 0.70 -16.93 27.81
C ARG A 366 1.51 -15.81 28.47
N ARG A 367 2.81 -15.77 28.18
CA ARG A 367 3.72 -14.75 28.66
C ARG A 367 3.18 -13.36 28.32
N ARG A 368 2.99 -12.56 29.37
CA ARG A 368 2.63 -11.15 29.24
C ARG A 368 3.89 -10.29 29.19
N ALA A 369 3.73 -9.05 28.76
CA ALA A 369 4.80 -8.08 28.79
C ALA A 369 5.33 -7.87 30.23
N PRO A 370 6.64 -7.63 30.40
CA PRO A 370 7.22 -7.32 31.70
C PRO A 370 6.49 -6.17 32.41
N GLY A 371 6.37 -6.26 33.73
CA GLY A 371 5.71 -5.23 34.54
C GLY A 371 4.18 -5.27 34.52
N THR A 372 3.57 -6.19 33.79
CA THR A 372 2.13 -6.48 33.92
C THR A 372 1.86 -7.43 35.09
N GLY A 373 0.68 -7.30 35.71
CA GLY A 373 0.29 -8.18 36.82
C GLY A 373 -0.08 -9.59 36.34
N GLY A 374 0.12 -10.57 37.23
CA GLY A 374 -0.17 -11.99 36.99
C GLY A 374 1.08 -12.87 37.03
N GLU A 375 0.88 -14.17 36.92
CA GLU A 375 1.98 -15.13 36.80
C GLU A 375 2.65 -14.91 35.42
N THR A 376 3.93 -14.55 35.41
CA THR A 376 4.66 -14.26 34.16
C THR A 376 5.75 -15.30 33.97
N PRO A 377 5.61 -16.25 33.04
CA PRO A 377 6.69 -17.16 32.73
C PRO A 377 7.88 -16.38 32.17
N ALA A 378 9.08 -16.72 32.62
CA ALA A 378 10.32 -16.13 32.15
C ALA A 378 10.65 -16.57 30.72
N TYR A 379 10.23 -17.77 30.33
CA TYR A 379 10.44 -18.33 28.99
C TYR A 379 9.28 -19.24 28.58
N GLU A 380 8.96 -19.22 27.29
CA GLU A 380 7.98 -20.11 26.67
C GLU A 380 8.57 -20.67 25.36
N THR A 381 8.29 -21.94 25.10
CA THR A 381 8.58 -22.60 23.82
C THR A 381 7.58 -23.71 23.57
N GLY A 382 7.46 -24.16 22.34
CA GLY A 382 6.55 -25.26 22.01
C GLY A 382 6.67 -25.70 20.57
N LEU A 383 6.03 -26.82 20.29
CA LEU A 383 6.00 -27.48 19.00
C LEU A 383 4.56 -27.90 18.71
N MET A 384 4.19 -27.92 17.44
CA MET A 384 2.94 -28.48 16.98
C MET A 384 3.15 -29.37 15.75
N ILE A 385 2.38 -30.44 15.70
CA ILE A 385 2.18 -31.30 14.53
C ILE A 385 0.92 -30.79 13.86
N VAL A 386 1.03 -30.41 12.59
CA VAL A 386 -0.12 -30.09 11.72
C VAL A 386 -0.25 -31.24 10.73
N ALA A 387 -1.36 -31.97 10.81
CA ALA A 387 -1.66 -33.11 9.96
C ALA A 387 -2.87 -32.77 9.07
N GLU A 388 -2.62 -32.67 7.76
CA GLU A 388 -3.63 -32.36 6.75
C GLU A 388 -4.02 -33.64 6.00
N HIS A 389 -5.32 -33.90 5.89
CA HIS A 389 -5.82 -34.96 5.02
C HIS A 389 -5.78 -34.54 3.54
N LYS A 390 -5.55 -35.49 2.64
CA LYS A 390 -5.53 -35.27 1.18
C LYS A 390 -6.89 -35.64 0.55
N PRO A 391 -7.44 -34.82 -0.35
CA PRO A 391 -6.88 -33.56 -0.85
C PRO A 391 -6.85 -32.47 0.24
N GLN A 392 -5.79 -31.64 0.18
CA GLN A 392 -5.52 -30.59 1.17
C GLN A 392 -6.73 -29.67 1.37
N TYR A 393 -6.84 -29.08 2.56
CA TYR A 393 -7.91 -28.14 2.96
C TYR A 393 -9.30 -28.73 3.18
N SER A 394 -9.40 -30.04 3.35
CA SER A 394 -10.64 -30.68 3.82
C SER A 394 -10.75 -30.67 5.34
N PHE A 395 -9.64 -30.99 6.02
CA PHE A 395 -9.59 -31.20 7.47
C PHE A 395 -8.15 -31.08 7.97
N THR A 396 -7.94 -30.37 9.07
CA THR A 396 -6.62 -30.21 9.69
C THR A 396 -6.68 -30.66 11.14
N PHE A 397 -5.81 -31.61 11.48
CA PHE A 397 -5.61 -32.07 12.85
C PHE A 397 -4.35 -31.43 13.42
N VAL A 398 -4.42 -30.93 14.65
CA VAL A 398 -3.31 -30.24 15.31
C VAL A 398 -3.07 -30.82 16.70
N ALA A 399 -1.91 -31.43 16.89
CA ALA A 399 -1.40 -31.81 18.21
C ALA A 399 -0.28 -30.85 18.60
N ALA A 400 -0.34 -30.24 19.77
CA ALA A 400 0.65 -29.26 20.20
C ALA A 400 1.10 -29.52 21.64
N VAL A 401 2.38 -29.29 21.88
CA VAL A 401 2.98 -29.26 23.23
C VAL A 401 3.69 -27.93 23.45
N ALA A 402 3.64 -27.41 24.66
CA ALA A 402 4.35 -26.20 25.02
C ALA A 402 4.87 -26.26 26.46
N LEU A 403 5.88 -25.46 26.73
CA LEU A 403 6.60 -25.36 27.99
C LEU A 403 6.62 -23.90 28.42
N GLN A 404 6.33 -23.67 29.69
CA GLN A 404 6.49 -22.40 30.40
C GLN A 404 7.47 -22.59 31.55
N VAL A 405 8.38 -21.64 31.77
CA VAL A 405 9.36 -21.70 32.87
C VAL A 405 9.13 -20.54 33.84
N PHE A 406 8.92 -20.85 35.12
CA PHE A 406 8.69 -19.92 36.23
C PHE A 406 9.84 -20.02 37.24
N GLY A 407 11.03 -19.60 36.84
CA GLY A 407 12.25 -19.75 37.65
C GLY A 407 12.65 -21.22 37.80
N LYS A 408 12.40 -21.83 38.96
CA LYS A 408 12.74 -23.25 39.24
C LYS A 408 11.61 -24.23 38.92
N ARG A 409 10.42 -23.73 38.61
CA ARG A 409 9.26 -24.54 38.21
C ARG A 409 9.06 -24.45 36.71
N VAL A 410 8.47 -25.48 36.13
CA VAL A 410 7.97 -25.47 34.76
C VAL A 410 6.51 -25.93 34.73
N ARG A 411 5.78 -25.44 33.73
CA ARG A 411 4.44 -25.91 33.37
C ARG A 411 4.48 -26.36 31.92
N MET A 412 4.04 -27.59 31.66
CA MET A 412 3.93 -28.15 30.33
C MET A 412 2.46 -28.28 29.97
N HIS A 413 2.15 -27.96 28.72
CA HIS A 413 0.81 -28.05 28.14
C HIS A 413 0.87 -29.00 26.97
N ALA A 414 -0.15 -29.84 26.83
CA ALA A 414 -0.37 -30.61 25.64
C ALA A 414 -1.84 -30.45 25.22
N THR A 415 -2.11 -30.39 23.93
CA THR A 415 -3.46 -30.28 23.40
C THR A 415 -3.59 -30.96 22.05
N ILE A 416 -4.79 -31.47 21.78
CA ILE A 416 -5.21 -31.94 20.48
C ILE A 416 -6.44 -31.14 20.07
N SER A 417 -6.41 -30.62 18.86
CA SER A 417 -7.54 -29.89 18.27
C SER A 417 -7.71 -30.26 16.81
N VAL A 418 -8.91 -30.03 16.30
CA VAL A 418 -9.29 -30.20 14.91
C VAL A 418 -9.76 -28.87 14.36
N GLU A 419 -9.41 -28.59 13.12
CA GLU A 419 -9.85 -27.42 12.36
C GLU A 419 -10.56 -27.89 11.09
N THR A 420 -11.82 -27.46 10.94
CA THR A 420 -12.64 -27.71 9.76
C THR A 420 -12.76 -26.43 8.93
N TRP A 421 -12.44 -26.54 7.65
CA TRP A 421 -12.49 -25.44 6.70
C TRP A 421 -13.92 -25.25 6.20
N LEU A 422 -14.55 -24.11 6.53
CA LEU A 422 -15.88 -23.74 6.02
C LEU A 422 -15.78 -22.45 5.20
N ALA A 423 -16.70 -22.27 4.25
CA ALA A 423 -16.77 -21.05 3.43
C ALA A 423 -16.99 -19.76 4.25
N THR A 424 -17.53 -19.90 5.48
CA THR A 424 -17.79 -18.79 6.41
C THR A 424 -16.63 -18.54 7.40
N GLY A 425 -15.52 -19.26 7.27
CA GLY A 425 -14.39 -19.24 8.18
C GLY A 425 -14.15 -20.57 8.88
N ASN A 426 -12.93 -20.78 9.35
CA ASN A 426 -12.53 -22.05 9.95
C ASN A 426 -13.12 -22.22 11.36
N VAL A 427 -13.55 -23.44 11.67
CA VAL A 427 -14.05 -23.82 13.01
C VAL A 427 -13.02 -24.72 13.66
N ARG A 428 -12.57 -24.34 14.86
CA ARG A 428 -11.61 -25.12 15.66
C ARG A 428 -12.29 -25.72 16.88
N GLU A 429 -12.10 -27.02 17.07
CA GLU A 429 -12.60 -27.79 18.22
C GLU A 429 -11.41 -28.40 18.98
N GLU A 430 -11.36 -28.20 20.30
CA GLU A 430 -10.37 -28.84 21.17
C GLU A 430 -10.91 -30.20 21.62
N LEU A 431 -10.18 -31.26 21.30
CA LEU A 431 -10.56 -32.63 21.63
C LEU A 431 -9.96 -33.10 22.95
N TRP A 432 -8.75 -32.62 23.26
CA TRP A 432 -8.01 -33.06 24.44
C TRP A 432 -7.03 -31.98 24.90
N ARG A 433 -6.81 -31.93 26.21
CA ARG A 433 -5.86 -31.03 26.86
C ARG A 433 -5.35 -31.63 28.15
N GLU A 434 -4.06 -31.44 28.38
CA GLU A 434 -3.41 -31.81 29.62
C GLU A 434 -2.38 -30.76 30.03
N VAL A 435 -2.23 -30.59 31.35
CA VAL A 435 -1.31 -29.63 31.95
C VAL A 435 -0.58 -30.31 33.10
N GLU A 436 0.74 -30.18 33.11
CA GLU A 436 1.60 -30.79 34.10
C GLU A 436 2.58 -29.75 34.66
N GLU A 437 2.83 -29.79 35.97
CA GLU A 437 3.80 -28.91 36.63
C GLU A 437 4.89 -29.72 37.34
N ALA A 438 6.14 -29.28 37.22
CA ALA A 438 7.27 -29.91 37.88
C ALA A 438 8.37 -28.90 38.21
N ASP A 439 9.28 -29.28 39.09
CA ASP A 439 10.57 -28.61 39.20
C ASP A 439 11.41 -28.88 37.96
N VAL A 440 12.24 -27.92 37.55
CA VAL A 440 13.14 -28.03 36.38
C VAL A 440 13.97 -29.33 36.40
N ALA A 441 14.37 -29.80 37.59
CA ALA A 441 15.18 -31.01 37.74
C ALA A 441 14.43 -32.31 37.40
N THR A 442 13.12 -32.37 37.64
CA THR A 442 12.28 -33.56 37.39
C THR A 442 11.46 -33.43 36.11
N ALA A 443 11.37 -32.23 35.54
CA ALA A 443 10.62 -31.90 34.35
C ALA A 443 10.90 -32.80 33.13
N PRO A 444 12.14 -33.24 32.82
CA PRO A 444 12.37 -34.12 31.67
C PRO A 444 11.65 -35.47 31.79
N ALA A 445 11.54 -36.03 33.00
CA ALA A 445 10.83 -37.28 33.22
C ALA A 445 9.31 -37.09 33.06
N LEU A 446 8.77 -35.98 33.58
CA LEU A 446 7.35 -35.65 33.43
C LEU A 446 6.99 -35.30 31.98
N ALA A 447 7.90 -34.68 31.23
CA ALA A 447 7.72 -34.41 29.81
C ALA A 447 7.53 -35.70 28.99
N ARG A 448 8.29 -36.76 29.29
CA ARG A 448 8.09 -38.07 28.65
C ARG A 448 6.71 -38.64 28.95
N LEU A 449 6.28 -38.58 30.21
CA LEU A 449 4.97 -39.06 30.61
C LEU A 449 3.83 -38.27 29.92
N LEU A 450 3.97 -36.95 29.77
CA LEU A 450 3.02 -36.13 29.04
C LEU A 450 2.97 -36.49 27.55
N LEU A 451 4.12 -36.79 26.94
CA LEU A 451 4.20 -37.23 25.55
C LEU A 451 3.56 -38.62 25.35
N ASP A 452 3.75 -39.54 26.28
CA ASP A 452 3.11 -40.86 26.25
C ASP A 452 1.57 -40.72 26.27
N ARG A 453 1.03 -39.86 27.15
CA ARG A 453 -0.41 -39.55 27.23
C ARG A 453 -0.92 -38.82 25.98
N LEU A 454 -0.13 -37.90 25.41
CA LEU A 454 -0.47 -37.27 24.13
C LEU A 454 -0.57 -38.31 23.01
N ARG A 455 0.33 -39.29 22.95
CA ARG A 455 0.29 -40.37 21.95
C ARG A 455 -0.89 -41.31 22.15
N GLU A 456 -1.20 -41.65 23.40
CA GLU A 456 -2.41 -42.40 23.74
C GLU A 456 -3.67 -41.65 23.28
N ALA A 457 -3.78 -40.36 23.60
CA ALA A 457 -4.89 -39.51 23.15
C ALA A 457 -4.93 -39.34 21.62
N LEU A 458 -3.77 -39.31 20.95
CA LEU A 458 -3.69 -39.32 19.48
C LEU A 458 -4.30 -40.60 18.91
N GLY A 459 -3.99 -41.76 19.50
CA GLY A 459 -4.55 -43.06 19.09
C GLY A 459 -6.06 -43.20 19.33
N GLU A 460 -6.57 -42.58 20.39
CA GLU A 460 -8.01 -42.59 20.73
C GLU A 460 -8.83 -41.52 20.00
N SER A 461 -8.18 -40.51 19.42
CA SER A 461 -8.87 -39.38 18.83
C SER A 461 -9.73 -39.80 17.63
N PRO A 462 -10.98 -39.29 17.50
CA PRO A 462 -11.94 -39.70 16.48
C PRO A 462 -11.47 -39.42 15.05
N GLY A 463 -10.43 -38.59 14.85
CA GLY A 463 -9.74 -38.48 13.56
C GLY A 463 -9.19 -39.82 13.08
N VAL A 464 -8.48 -40.57 13.94
CA VAL A 464 -7.92 -41.90 13.63
C VAL A 464 -9.02 -42.91 13.25
N VAL A 465 -10.15 -42.86 13.95
CA VAL A 465 -11.33 -43.70 13.66
C VAL A 465 -12.07 -43.20 12.41
N GLY A 466 -12.14 -41.89 12.18
CA GLY A 466 -12.76 -41.25 11.01
C GLY A 466 -11.99 -41.50 9.71
N PHE A 467 -10.66 -41.58 9.77
CA PHE A 467 -9.81 -42.07 8.67
C PHE A 467 -10.16 -43.52 8.31
N GLU A 468 -10.58 -44.35 9.27
CA GLU A 468 -11.14 -45.69 9.00
C GLU A 468 -12.60 -45.67 8.54
N VAL A 469 -13.43 -44.71 8.94
CA VAL A 469 -14.83 -44.61 8.47
C VAL A 469 -14.90 -44.27 6.98
N HIS A 470 -13.96 -43.48 6.44
CA HIS A 470 -13.83 -43.32 4.99
C HIS A 470 -13.30 -44.55 4.24
N ARG A 471 -12.81 -45.58 4.96
CA ARG A 471 -12.45 -46.89 4.40
C ARG A 471 -13.66 -47.75 4.04
N ARG A 472 -14.88 -47.39 4.47
CA ARG A 472 -16.13 -48.15 4.22
C ARG A 472 -17.21 -47.39 3.45
N GLY A 473 -16.94 -46.17 2.97
CA GLY A 473 -17.99 -45.27 2.45
C GLY A 473 -17.90 -44.83 0.99
N CYS A 474 -16.86 -45.20 0.23
CA CYS A 474 -16.73 -44.83 -1.19
C CYS A 474 -16.47 -46.05 -2.08
N VAL A 475 -17.49 -46.89 -2.22
CA VAL A 475 -17.72 -47.69 -3.44
C VAL A 475 -19.20 -47.53 -3.79
N THR A 476 -19.52 -46.44 -4.50
CA THR A 476 -20.40 -46.30 -5.69
C THR A 476 -20.71 -44.84 -5.90
#